data_AF-A0A947MN93-F1
#
_entry.id   AF-A0A947MN93-F1
#
_cell.length_a   1.000
_cell.length_b   1.000
_cell.length_c   1.000
_cell.angle_alpha   90.00
_cell.angle_beta   90.00
_cell.angle_gamma   90.00
#
_symmetry.space_group_name_H-M   'P 1'
#
loop_
_entity.id
_entity.type
_entity.pdbx_description
1 polymer ?
#
loop_
_entity_poly.entity_id
_entity_poly.type
_entity_poly.pdbx_seq_one_letter_code
_entity_poly.pdbx_strand_id
1 'polypeptide(L)'
;MDTLEQRKAKFRENMEKAEQFEDDEEFLPAIKHYREALKYSLHKKDTDHIQAKLQKLKNMAHYVSGMLEEGQAEKSGKKPWLWIIAGGLGLLALGLTLFFVLKPF
;
A
#
# COMPACT_ATOMS: atom_id res chain seq x y z
N MET A 1 -27.66 -4.58 -5.30
CA MET A 1 -27.23 -4.02 -3.99
C MET A 1 -27.14 -5.17 -3.01
N ASP A 2 -26.10 -5.21 -2.18
CA ASP A 2 -26.00 -6.19 -1.09
C ASP A 2 -27.05 -5.92 -0.01
N THR A 3 -27.58 -6.97 0.61
CA THR A 3 -28.48 -6.84 1.77
C THR A 3 -27.71 -6.44 3.03
N LEU A 4 -28.42 -5.94 4.05
CA LEU A 4 -27.81 -5.60 5.35
C LEU A 4 -27.09 -6.82 5.97
N GLU A 5 -27.72 -8.00 5.90
CA GLU A 5 -27.15 -9.24 6.44
C GLU A 5 -25.90 -9.69 5.67
N GLN A 6 -25.90 -9.53 4.34
CA GLN A 6 -24.70 -9.79 3.53
C GLN A 6 -23.56 -8.84 3.90
N ARG A 7 -23.84 -7.55 4.14
CA ARG A 7 -22.82 -6.59 4.59
C ARG A 7 -22.26 -6.95 5.96
N LYS A 8 -23.11 -7.34 6.92
CA LYS A 8 -22.65 -7.81 8.24
C LYS A 8 -21.81 -9.08 8.15
N ALA A 9 -22.19 -10.03 7.30
CA ALA A 9 -21.42 -11.24 7.07
C ALA A 9 -20.04 -10.92 6.49
N LYS A 10 -19.98 -10.08 5.43
CA LYS A 10 -18.71 -9.63 4.83
C LYS A 10 -17.85 -8.84 5.82
N PHE A 11 -18.47 -8.02 6.66
CA PHE A 11 -17.78 -7.31 7.74
C PHE A 11 -17.10 -8.30 8.70
N ARG A 12 -17.87 -9.25 9.25
CA ARG A 12 -17.36 -10.27 10.19
C ARG A 12 -16.26 -11.12 9.57
N GLU A 13 -16.48 -11.62 8.36
CA GLU A 13 -15.50 -12.45 7.66
C GLU A 13 -14.17 -11.72 7.45
N ASN A 14 -14.20 -10.44 7.06
CA ASN A 14 -12.99 -9.66 6.89
C ASN A 14 -12.34 -9.29 8.23
N MET A 15 -13.11 -9.08 9.29
CA MET A 15 -12.56 -8.89 10.63
C MET A 15 -11.83 -10.13 11.14
N GLU A 16 -12.46 -11.31 11.05
CA GLU A 16 -11.86 -12.58 11.47
C GLU A 16 -10.57 -12.88 10.69
N LYS A 17 -10.58 -12.70 9.37
CA LYS A 17 -9.38 -12.85 8.55
C LYS A 17 -8.30 -11.84 8.95
N ALA A 18 -8.66 -10.58 9.20
CA ALA A 18 -7.69 -9.57 9.59
C ALA A 18 -7.03 -9.91 10.93
N GLU A 19 -7.80 -10.42 11.89
CA GLU A 19 -7.31 -10.83 13.22
C GLU A 19 -6.39 -12.06 13.12
N GLN A 20 -6.67 -13.02 12.24
CA GLN A 20 -5.79 -14.18 12.00
C GLN A 20 -4.38 -13.77 11.56
N PHE A 21 -4.28 -12.74 10.72
CA PHE A 21 -3.00 -12.25 10.21
C PHE A 21 -2.39 -11.12 11.07
N GLU A 22 -3.04 -10.69 12.16
CA GLU A 22 -2.56 -9.54 12.97
C GLU A 22 -1.30 -9.89 13.75
N ASP A 23 -1.19 -11.13 14.20
CA ASP A 23 -0.06 -11.65 14.98
C ASP A 23 0.97 -12.39 14.10
N ASP A 24 0.68 -12.56 12.81
CA ASP A 24 1.61 -13.14 11.84
C ASP A 24 2.74 -12.16 11.51
N GLU A 25 3.93 -12.70 11.22
CA GLU A 25 5.07 -11.91 10.74
C GLU A 25 4.72 -11.14 9.45
N GLU A 26 3.80 -11.70 8.66
CA GLU A 26 3.25 -11.08 7.46
C GLU A 26 1.94 -10.34 7.80
N PHE A 27 2.05 -9.10 8.28
CA PHE A 27 0.91 -8.26 8.67
C PHE A 27 0.22 -7.54 7.50
N LEU A 28 0.72 -7.66 6.26
CA LEU A 28 0.14 -7.02 5.07
C LEU A 28 -1.27 -7.54 4.71
N PRO A 29 -1.56 -8.86 4.79
CA PRO A 29 -2.91 -9.41 4.66
C PRO A 29 -3.87 -8.86 5.70
N ALA A 30 -3.42 -8.66 6.96
CA ALA A 30 -4.25 -8.04 8.00
C ALA A 30 -4.70 -6.62 7.60
N ILE A 31 -3.77 -5.80 7.10
CA ILE A 31 -4.08 -4.45 6.59
C ILE A 31 -5.11 -4.51 5.45
N LYS A 32 -4.95 -5.45 4.52
CA LYS A 32 -5.88 -5.63 3.39
C LYS A 32 -7.29 -5.95 3.90
N HIS A 33 -7.42 -6.92 4.79
CA HIS A 33 -8.71 -7.35 5.32
C HIS A 33 -9.38 -6.28 6.18
N TYR A 34 -8.63 -5.54 7.01
CA TYR A 34 -9.17 -4.40 7.75
C TYR A 34 -9.70 -3.29 6.82
N ARG A 35 -9.03 -3.01 5.69
CA ARG A 35 -9.53 -2.04 4.70
C ARG A 35 -10.82 -2.51 4.02
N GLU A 36 -10.96 -3.81 3.75
CA GLU A 36 -12.21 -4.36 3.23
C GLU A 36 -13.33 -4.31 4.28
N ALA A 37 -13.04 -4.64 5.54
CA ALA A 37 -14.00 -4.53 6.63
C ALA A 37 -14.54 -3.11 6.79
N LEU A 38 -13.70 -2.07 6.64
CA LEU A 38 -14.13 -0.67 6.72
C LEU A 38 -15.25 -0.32 5.73
N LYS A 39 -15.24 -0.89 4.52
CA LYS A 39 -16.29 -0.63 3.51
C LYS A 39 -17.66 -1.14 3.95
N TYR A 40 -17.67 -2.14 4.82
CA TYR A 40 -18.88 -2.77 5.34
C TYR A 40 -19.23 -2.30 6.76
N SER A 41 -18.40 -1.45 7.37
CA SER A 41 -18.65 -0.89 8.70
C SER A 41 -19.98 -0.14 8.73
N LEU A 42 -20.80 -0.42 9.73
CA LEU A 42 -22.13 0.18 9.92
C LEU A 42 -22.13 1.21 11.06
N HIS A 43 -21.16 1.12 11.98
CA HIS A 43 -21.10 1.95 13.17
C HIS A 43 -19.77 2.69 13.26
N LYS A 44 -19.82 3.94 13.73
CA LYS A 44 -18.63 4.75 13.98
C LYS A 44 -17.63 4.04 14.91
N LYS A 45 -18.14 3.35 15.95
CA LYS A 45 -17.31 2.57 16.87
C LYS A 45 -16.45 1.53 16.15
N ASP A 46 -17.03 0.82 15.19
CA ASP A 46 -16.33 -0.22 14.42
C ASP A 46 -15.31 0.42 13.47
N THR A 47 -15.67 1.55 12.84
CA THR A 47 -14.74 2.33 12.01
C THR A 47 -13.54 2.81 12.82
N ASP A 48 -13.77 3.42 13.97
CA ASP A 48 -12.72 3.94 14.86
C ASP A 48 -11.82 2.79 15.34
N HIS A 49 -12.40 1.64 15.69
CA HIS A 49 -11.66 0.45 16.09
C HIS A 49 -10.73 -0.06 14.97
N ILE A 50 -11.24 -0.21 13.75
CA ILE A 50 -10.43 -0.68 12.62
C ILE A 50 -9.35 0.34 12.25
N GLN A 51 -9.63 1.64 12.33
CA GLN A 51 -8.63 2.68 12.09
C GLN A 51 -7.48 2.61 13.10
N ALA A 52 -7.78 2.37 14.39
CA ALA A 52 -6.76 2.18 15.41
C ALA A 52 -5.88 0.95 15.11
N LYS A 53 -6.49 -0.17 14.70
CA LYS A 53 -5.77 -1.39 14.28
C LYS A 53 -4.86 -1.13 13.08
N LEU A 54 -5.37 -0.46 12.04
CA LEU A 54 -4.59 -0.08 10.87
C LEU A 54 -3.42 0.85 11.22
N GLN A 55 -3.59 1.77 12.17
CA GLN A 55 -2.50 2.64 12.61
C GLN A 55 -1.40 1.84 13.35
N LYS A 56 -1.79 0.90 14.21
CA LYS A 56 -0.84 -0.01 14.88
C LYS A 56 -0.02 -0.80 13.85
N LEU A 57 -0.67 -1.41 12.86
CA LEU A 57 0.00 -2.20 11.83
C LEU A 57 0.93 -1.35 10.95
N LYS A 58 0.54 -0.12 10.62
CA LYS A 58 1.43 0.82 9.91
C LYS A 58 2.66 1.17 10.73
N ASN A 59 2.50 1.40 12.03
CA ASN A 59 3.63 1.71 12.91
C ASN A 59 4.60 0.52 12.99
N MET A 60 4.08 -0.72 13.04
CA MET A 60 4.90 -1.94 12.97
C MET A 60 5.63 -2.05 11.62
N ALA A 61 4.96 -1.78 10.51
CA ALA A 61 5.57 -1.75 9.19
C ALA A 61 6.71 -0.73 9.08
N HIS A 62 6.49 0.48 9.62
CA HIS A 62 7.51 1.52 9.67
C HIS A 62 8.69 1.15 10.58
N TYR A 63 8.43 0.48 11.71
CA TYR A 63 9.49 0.03 12.61
C TYR A 63 10.41 -1.01 11.94
N VAL A 64 9.84 -1.99 11.23
CA VAL A 64 10.62 -2.98 10.47
C VAL A 64 11.43 -2.31 9.37
N SER A 65 10.84 -1.36 8.64
CA SER A 65 11.56 -0.57 7.62
C SER A 65 12.68 0.27 8.23
N GLY A 66 12.45 0.88 9.39
CA GLY A 66 13.42 1.73 10.09
C GLY A 66 14.60 0.93 10.65
N MET A 67 14.39 -0.27 11.19
CA MET A 67 15.48 -1.14 11.64
C MET A 67 16.34 -1.66 10.47
N LEU A 68 15.73 -1.91 9.30
CA LEU A 68 16.48 -2.27 8.10
C LEU A 68 17.30 -1.09 7.56
N GLU A 69 16.79 0.14 7.67
CA GLU A 69 17.52 1.36 7.29
C GLU A 69 18.62 1.72 8.29
N GLU A 70 18.43 1.53 9.61
CA GLU A 70 19.47 1.75 10.62
C GLU A 70 20.67 0.79 10.48
N GLY A 71 20.46 -0.40 9.91
CA GLY A 71 21.55 -1.31 9.50
C GLY A 71 22.34 -0.85 8.26
N GLN A 72 21.84 0.15 7.52
CA GLN A 72 22.53 0.77 6.37
C GLN A 72 22.92 2.25 6.61
N ALA A 73 22.44 2.87 7.68
CA ALA A 73 22.61 4.29 7.95
C ALA A 73 23.92 4.64 8.70
N GLU A 74 24.93 3.77 8.66
CA GLU A 74 26.31 4.17 8.95
C GLU A 74 27.05 4.56 7.65
N LYS A 75 26.45 5.46 6.85
CA LYS A 75 27.20 6.41 6.02
C LYS A 75 26.27 7.44 5.38
N SER A 76 26.78 8.67 5.40
CA SER A 76 26.39 9.80 4.55
C SER A 76 25.28 10.69 5.08
N GLY A 77 25.69 11.62 5.93
CA GLY A 77 24.92 12.83 6.19
C GLY A 77 24.77 13.74 4.96
N LYS A 78 23.77 14.62 5.08
CA LYS A 78 23.52 15.88 4.35
C LYS A 78 22.94 15.80 2.91
N LYS A 79 21.63 16.11 2.90
CA LYS A 79 20.88 17.04 2.02
C LYS A 79 20.23 16.50 0.73
N PRO A 80 19.04 17.05 0.36
CA PRO A 80 18.07 16.45 -0.54
C PRO A 80 18.12 17.11 -1.93
N TRP A 81 18.57 16.38 -2.96
CA TRP A 81 18.61 16.95 -4.32
C TRP A 81 18.62 15.94 -5.47
N LEU A 82 17.66 15.00 -5.52
CA LEU A 82 17.53 14.11 -6.69
C LEU A 82 16.08 13.97 -7.16
N TRP A 83 15.59 15.05 -7.75
CA TRP A 83 14.50 15.06 -8.76
C TRP A 83 15.03 14.56 -10.12
N ILE A 84 15.56 13.33 -10.21
CA ILE A 84 16.13 12.85 -11.48
C ILE A 84 15.80 11.37 -11.73
N ILE A 85 14.53 10.99 -11.82
CA ILE A 85 14.15 9.72 -12.51
C ILE A 85 12.92 9.88 -13.44
N ALA A 86 12.32 11.08 -13.57
CA ALA A 86 11.18 11.28 -14.49
C ALA A 86 11.59 11.66 -15.94
N GLY A 87 12.87 11.93 -16.22
CA GLY A 87 13.34 12.41 -17.53
C GLY A 87 13.86 11.34 -18.50
N GLY A 88 13.96 10.07 -18.09
CA GLY A 88 14.67 9.04 -18.86
C GLY A 88 13.84 8.24 -19.86
N LEU A 89 12.50 8.25 -19.75
CA LEU A 89 11.62 7.38 -20.55
C LEU A 89 10.93 8.10 -21.73
N GLY A 90 10.93 9.43 -21.76
CA GLY A 90 10.27 10.21 -22.81
C GLY A 90 11.05 10.30 -24.14
N LEU A 91 12.38 10.17 -24.09
CA LEU A 91 13.23 10.39 -25.28
C LEU A 91 13.40 9.17 -26.18
N LEU A 92 13.12 7.95 -25.69
CA LEU A 92 13.19 6.74 -26.51
C LEU A 92 11.96 6.55 -27.42
N ALA A 93 10.80 7.11 -27.05
CA ALA A 93 9.57 6.98 -27.84
C ALA A 93 9.52 7.92 -29.07
N LEU A 94 10.22 9.05 -29.04
CA LEU A 94 10.25 10.02 -30.16
C LEU A 94 11.22 9.64 -31.29
N GLY A 95 12.24 8.83 -31.01
CA GLY A 95 13.19 8.37 -32.04
C GLY A 95 12.63 7.28 -32.96
N LEU A 96 11.73 6.43 -32.45
CA LEU A 96 11.19 5.28 -33.19
C LEU A 96 10.07 5.66 -34.18
N THR A 97 9.33 6.74 -33.94
CA THR A 97 8.26 7.17 -34.86
C THR A 97 8.79 7.89 -36.10
N LEU A 98 9.93 8.57 -36.01
CA LEU A 98 10.56 9.23 -37.16
C LEU A 98 11.19 8.24 -38.15
N PHE A 99 11.63 7.07 -37.69
CA PHE A 99 12.23 6.06 -38.58
C PHE A 99 11.19 5.36 -39.48
N PHE A 100 9.93 5.27 -39.05
CA PHE A 100 8.88 4.58 -39.82
C PHE A 100 8.19 5.43 -40.88
N VAL A 101 8.27 6.77 -40.79
CA VAL A 101 7.59 7.68 -41.73
C VAL A 101 8.49 8.07 -42.93
N LEU A 102 9.79 7.79 -42.88
CA LEU A 102 10.79 8.20 -43.88
C LEU A 102 11.31 7.07 -44.79
N LYS A 103 10.63 5.91 -44.85
CA LYS A 103 10.95 4.87 -45.83
C LYS A 103 10.00 4.96 -47.03
N PRO A 104 10.37 5.63 -48.14
CA PRO A 104 9.77 5.35 -49.43
C PRO A 104 10.43 4.08 -50.00
N PHE A 105 9.60 3.20 -50.54
CA PHE A 105 9.94 1.93 -51.22
C PHE A 105 10.31 0.74 -50.33
#